data_AF-A0A1F5VT44-F1
#
_entry.id   AF-A0A1F5VT44-F1
#
_cell.length_a   1.000
_cell.length_b   1.000
_cell.length_c   1.000
_cell.angle_alpha   90.00
_cell.angle_beta   90.00
_cell.angle_gamma   90.00
#
_symmetry.space_group_name_H-M   'P 1'
#
loop_
_entity.id
_entity.type
_entity.pdbx_description
1 polymer ?
#
loop_
_entity_poly.entity_id
_entity_poly.type
_entity_poly.pdbx_seq_one_letter_code
_entity_poly.pdbx_strand_id
1 'polypeptide(L)' 'MIWKRTYEGTYSDYAYSIQQTTDGGFILAGETTSYGAGVNDVLVIKLNSSGNITWQNAYDN' A
#
# COMPACT_ATOMS: atom_id res chain seq x y z
N MET A 1 -20.58 0.82 3.36
CA MET A 1 -19.28 1.15 2.76
C MET A 1 -18.72 2.36 3.49
N ILE A 2 -17.58 2.23 4.19
CA ILE A 2 -17.03 3.32 5.03
C ILE A 2 -16.28 4.34 4.16
N TRP A 3 -15.52 3.86 3.18
CA TRP A 3 -14.91 4.67 2.13
C TRP A 3 -14.54 3.79 0.92
N LYS A 4 -14.24 4.45 -0.21
CA LYS A 4 -13.62 3.86 -1.40
C LYS A 4 -12.48 4.78 -1.83
N ARG A 5 -11.29 4.23 -2.04
CA ARG A 5 -10.09 4.98 -2.46
C ARG A 5 -9.40 4.22 -3.58
N THR A 6 -8.83 4.96 -4.51
CA THR A 6 -7.84 4.46 -5.47
C THR A 6 -6.51 5.06 -5.06
N TYR A 7 -5.49 4.23 -4.97
CA TYR A 7 -4.12 4.68 -4.78
C TYR A 7 -3.45 4.62 -6.14
N GLU A 8 -2.94 5.76 -6.60
CA GLU A 8 -2.36 5.88 -7.93
C GLU A 8 -1.04 5.12 -8.01
N GLY A 9 -0.64 4.78 -9.24
CA GLY A 9 0.59 4.07 -9.58
C GLY A 9 0.75 4.15 -11.11
N THR A 10 1.99 4.23 -11.60
CA THR A 10 2.26 4.36 -13.04
C THR A 10 2.11 3.02 -13.78
N TYR A 11 2.29 1.91 -13.07
CA TYR A 11 2.31 0.56 -13.61
C TYR A 11 1.34 -0.36 -12.82
N SER A 12 1.69 -1.64 -12.69
CA SER A 12 0.86 -2.63 -12.00
C SER A 12 1.22 -2.72 -10.52
N ASP A 13 0.21 -2.72 -9.66
CA ASP A 13 0.32 -2.87 -8.21
C ASP A 13 -0.69 -3.90 -7.72
N TYR A 14 -0.23 -4.82 -6.88
CA TYR A 14 -1.04 -5.91 -6.34
C TYR A 14 -1.04 -5.88 -4.82
N ALA A 15 -2.22 -5.75 -4.21
CA ALA A 15 -2.39 -5.91 -2.77
C ALA A 15 -2.66 -7.37 -2.43
N TYR A 16 -1.82 -7.98 -1.60
CA TYR A 16 -1.98 -9.37 -1.17
C TYR A 16 -2.56 -9.51 0.22
N SER A 17 -2.29 -8.56 1.11
CA SER A 17 -2.78 -8.59 2.48
C SER A 17 -3.12 -7.20 2.97
N ILE A 18 -4.16 -7.13 3.80
CA ILE A 18 -4.54 -5.93 4.55
C ILE A 18 -4.87 -6.32 5.99
N GLN A 19 -4.36 -5.55 6.94
CA GLN A 19 -4.60 -5.77 8.36
C GLN A 19 -4.93 -4.45 9.05
N GLN A 20 -5.99 -4.44 9.87
CA GLN A 20 -6.28 -3.30 10.73
C GLN A 20 -5.24 -3.20 11.85
N THR A 21 -4.79 -1.99 12.13
CA THR A 21 -3.83 -1.70 13.20
C THR A 21 -4.52 -1.20 14.47
N THR A 22 -3.84 -1.28 15.60
CA THR A 22 -4.38 -0.92 16.93
C THR A 22 -4.73 0.56 17.09
N ASP A 23 -4.13 1.43 16.27
CA ASP A 23 -4.45 2.86 16.17
C ASP A 23 -5.68 3.16 15.29
N GLY A 24 -6.39 2.13 14.82
CA GLY A 24 -7.58 2.26 13.97
C GLY A 24 -7.28 2.50 12.49
N GLY A 25 -6.02 2.50 12.08
CA GLY A 25 -5.59 2.51 10.69
C GLY A 25 -5.50 1.11 10.06
N PHE A 26 -4.80 1.02 8.93
CA PHE A 26 -4.59 -0.23 8.20
C PHE A 26 -3.17 -0.31 7.65
N ILE A 27 -2.62 -1.52 7.56
CA ILE A 27 -1.39 -1.83 6.82
C ILE A 27 -1.76 -2.68 5.62
N LEU A 28 -1.30 -2.31 4.43
CA LEU A 28 -1.30 -3.16 3.24
C LEU A 28 0.11 -3.62 2.92
N ALA A 29 0.20 -4.87 2.45
CA ALA A 29 1.40 -5.43 1.87
C ALA A 29 1.09 -6.04 0.50
N GLY A 30 2.02 -5.86 -0.43
CA GLY A 30 1.80 -6.20 -1.82
C GLY A 30 3.08 -6.14 -2.64
N GLU A 31 2.88 -6.23 -3.95
CA GLU A 31 3.92 -6.10 -4.95
C GLU A 31 3.64 -4.85 -5.79
N THR A 32 4.70 -4.18 -6.20
CA THR A 32 4.64 -2.98 -7.01
C THR A 32 5.64 -3.06 -8.14
N THR A 33 5.18 -2.62 -9.30
CA THR A 33 6.03 -2.26 -10.45
C THR A 33 6.01 -0.74 -10.67
N SER A 34 5.17 -0.03 -9.90
CA SER A 34 4.99 1.43 -9.92
C SER A 34 6.00 2.18 -9.05
N TYR A 35 6.55 1.53 -8.03
CA TYR A 35 7.37 2.15 -7.00
C TYR A 35 8.64 1.31 -6.76
N GLY A 36 9.77 1.98 -6.54
CA GLY A 36 11.08 1.33 -6.35
C GLY A 36 11.91 1.26 -7.63
N ALA A 37 13.06 0.58 -7.57
CA ALA A 37 14.02 0.50 -8.67
C ALA A 37 13.95 -0.82 -9.46
N GLY A 38 13.25 -1.83 -8.91
CA GLY A 38 13.07 -3.14 -9.52
C GLY A 38 11.78 -3.26 -10.30
N VAL A 39 11.61 -4.43 -10.92
CA VAL A 39 10.40 -4.76 -11.70
C VAL A 39 9.32 -5.44 -10.88
N ASN A 40 9.62 -5.91 -9.66
CA ASN A 40 8.69 -6.58 -8.73
C ASN A 40 9.13 -6.29 -7.28
N ASP A 41 8.94 -5.06 -6.84
CA ASP A 41 9.36 -4.63 -5.50
C ASP A 41 8.25 -4.89 -4.47
N VAL A 42 8.63 -5.07 -3.20
CA VAL A 42 7.67 -5.23 -2.11
C VAL A 42 7.14 -3.86 -1.70
N LEU A 43 5.83 -3.66 -1.77
CA LEU A 43 5.18 -2.42 -1.33
C LEU A 43 4.51 -2.62 0.02
N VAL A 44 4.83 -1.75 0.97
CA VAL A 44 4.13 -1.64 2.26
C VAL A 44 3.51 -0.26 2.39
N ILE A 45 2.21 -0.20 2.63
CA ILE A 45 1.45 1.06 2.76
C ILE A 45 0.78 1.11 4.14
N LYS A 46 0.94 2.22 4.86
CA LYS A 46 0.13 2.55 6.03
C LYS A 46 -0.96 3.52 5.66
N LEU A 47 -2.19 3.17 6.02
CA LEU A 47 -3.37 4.01 5.93
C LEU A 47 -3.83 4.46 7.31
N ASN A 48 -4.39 5.66 7.39
CA ASN A 48 -5.16 6.10 8.55
C ASN A 48 -6.60 5.52 8.50
N SER A 49 -7.39 5.76 9.55
CA SER A 49 -8.77 5.26 9.68
C SER A 49 -9.71 5.70 8.55
N SER A 50 -9.38 6.79 7.85
CA SER A 50 -10.14 7.33 6.72
C SER A 50 -9.64 6.85 5.35
N GLY A 51 -8.69 5.90 5.32
CA GLY A 51 -8.10 5.36 4.10
C GLY A 51 -7.15 6.31 3.38
N ASN A 52 -6.56 7.30 4.08
CA ASN A 52 -5.50 8.12 3.49
C ASN A 52 -4.13 7.51 3.78
N ILE A 53 -3.23 7.55 2.82
CA ILE A 53 -1.84 7.14 2.99
C ILE A 53 -1.19 8.03 4.05
N THR A 54 -0.63 7.40 5.08
CA THR A 54 0.23 8.05 6.07
C THR A 54 1.69 7.95 5.64
N TRP A 55 2.08 6.79 5.11
CA TRP A 55 3.36 6.55 4.46
C TRP A 55 3.26 5.32 3.57
N GLN A 56 4.20 5.19 2.62
CA GLN A 56 4.42 3.99 1.83
C GLN A 56 5.92 3.77 1.63
N ASN A 57 6.35 2.52 1.57
CA ASN A 57 7.74 2.16 1.29
C ASN A 57 7.78 1.00 0.29
N ALA A 58 8.62 1.13 -0.72
CA ALA A 58 8.97 0.06 -1.64
C ALA A 58 10.34 -0.50 -1.24
N TYR A 59 10.48 -1.82 -1.25
CA TYR A 59 11.71 -2.53 -0.93
C TYR A 59 12.08 -3.44 -2.09
N ASP A 60 13.29 -3.23 -2.61
CA ASP A 60 13.95 -4.07 -3.60
C ASP A 60 15.03 -4.93 -2.92
N ASN A 61 15.73 -5.74 -3.72
CA ASN A 61 16.77 -6.67 -3.28
C ASN A 61 18.12 -6.28 -3.91
#